data_AF-A0A644ZCQ8-F1
#
_entry.id   AF-A0A644ZCQ8-F1
#
_cell.length_a   1.000
_cell.length_b   1.000
_cell.length_c   1.000
_cell.angle_alpha   90.00
_cell.angle_beta   90.00
_cell.angle_gamma   90.00
#
_symmetry.space_group_name_H-M   'P 1'
#
loop_
_entity.id
_entity.type
_entity.pdbx_description
1 polymer ?
#
loop_
_entity_poly.entity_id
_entity_poly.type
_entity_poly.pdbx_seq_one_letter_code
_entity_poly.pdbx_strand_id
1 'polypeptide(L)'
;MTEAAEYERTFNSLQERLSEHNITLGKAQSMHEFHIGAKRLAVMAAGITLSCVFLFLKMFNIKHKFFNYLYLAAVPAAAVPFVMRNIAEKGFSFAAAVSFSGIAIYFFMMHIKKIFISKKQYTNVQLMIYSTLILTASVAISLAGAVLVDAMLADVKYFLEMDIFRGVKFAQILPFGVFLMMFLIYFMNNEQEDSVKSVVNTTIKILNKEIKIYYGIIAGILAVAGYIYISRTGHETNIQPSNIEMISRNFMEYVLLARPRTKEFLIAFPSIFAAVYAASKKSIFYTGLFMLASAIGTSSVINTFSHLRTPIYLSFARTLIALGFGIIIGCILVVVLDWLNKLFVKLQERLK
;
A
#
# COMPACT_ATOMS: atom_id res chain seq x y z
N MET A 1 -2.78 -3.01 47.35
CA MET A 1 -4.06 -3.76 47.28
C MET A 1 -5.03 -2.85 46.56
N THR A 2 -5.55 -3.27 45.41
CA THR A 2 -6.44 -2.43 44.59
C THR A 2 -7.79 -2.25 45.29
N GLU A 3 -8.28 -1.00 45.38
CA GLU A 3 -9.50 -0.65 46.10
C GLU A 3 -10.75 -1.08 45.30
N ALA A 4 -11.65 -1.84 45.93
CA ALA A 4 -12.87 -2.32 45.29
C ALA A 4 -13.78 -1.18 44.76
N ALA A 5 -13.77 -0.03 45.43
CA ALA A 5 -14.52 1.15 45.04
C ALA A 5 -14.03 1.75 43.70
N GLU A 6 -12.74 1.61 43.38
CA GLU A 6 -12.17 2.11 42.13
C GLU A 6 -12.60 1.23 40.94
N TYR A 7 -12.71 -0.09 41.14
CA TYR A 7 -13.28 -1.00 40.16
C TYR A 7 -14.76 -0.74 39.92
N GLU A 8 -15.56 -0.57 40.99
CA GLU A 8 -16.99 -0.30 40.86
C GLU A 8 -17.25 0.99 40.07
N ARG A 9 -16.50 2.07 40.37
CA ARG A 9 -16.54 3.30 39.60
C ARG A 9 -16.18 3.07 38.13
N THR A 10 -15.15 2.27 37.86
CA THR A 10 -14.71 1.93 36.50
C THR A 10 -15.80 1.17 35.74
N PHE A 11 -16.41 0.15 36.35
CA PHE A 11 -17.47 -0.65 35.73
C PHE A 11 -18.75 0.15 35.50
N ASN A 12 -19.15 1.00 36.45
CA ASN A 12 -20.32 1.87 36.29
C ASN A 12 -20.10 2.88 35.15
N SER A 13 -18.93 3.52 35.09
CA SER A 13 -18.59 4.43 33.99
C SER A 13 -18.54 3.73 32.62
N LEU A 14 -18.10 2.47 32.59
CA LEU A 14 -18.10 1.65 31.38
C LEU A 14 -19.53 1.31 30.97
N GLN A 15 -20.38 0.90 31.91
CA GLN A 15 -21.76 0.55 31.65
C GLN A 15 -22.57 1.73 31.12
N GLU A 16 -22.37 2.93 31.68
CA GLU A 16 -23.01 4.16 31.21
C GLU A 16 -22.64 4.44 29.75
N ARG A 17 -21.34 4.42 29.42
CA ARG A 17 -20.85 4.61 28.03
C ARG A 17 -21.32 3.53 27.05
N LEU A 18 -21.46 2.28 27.52
CA LEU A 18 -21.98 1.19 26.68
C LEU A 18 -23.49 1.31 26.46
N SER A 19 -24.23 1.78 27.46
CA SER A 19 -25.68 1.96 27.38
C SER A 19 -26.09 3.01 26.35
N GLU A 20 -25.31 4.09 26.19
CA GLU A 20 -25.48 5.09 25.12
C GLU A 20 -25.39 4.46 23.72
N HIS A 21 -24.72 3.33 23.57
CA HIS A 21 -24.55 2.59 22.33
C HIS A 21 -25.46 1.36 22.21
N ASN A 22 -26.46 1.20 23.09
CA ASN A 22 -27.31 0.01 23.19
C ASN A 22 -26.53 -1.31 23.41
N ILE A 23 -25.35 -1.24 24.05
CA ILE A 23 -24.54 -2.41 24.38
C ILE A 23 -24.78 -2.77 25.85
N THR A 24 -25.27 -3.98 26.10
CA THR A 24 -25.51 -4.48 27.47
C THR A 24 -24.44 -5.47 27.89
N LEU A 25 -24.04 -5.42 29.16
CA LEU A 25 -23.15 -6.43 29.75
C LEU A 25 -23.90 -7.77 29.86
N GLY A 26 -23.50 -8.75 29.04
CA GLY A 26 -24.04 -10.11 29.05
C GLY A 26 -23.10 -11.13 29.70
N LYS A 27 -23.55 -12.38 29.83
CA LYS A 27 -22.66 -13.49 30.21
C LYS A 27 -21.70 -13.80 29.05
N ALA A 28 -20.43 -14.07 29.36
CA ALA A 28 -19.46 -14.49 28.36
C ALA A 28 -19.95 -15.79 27.67
N GLN A 29 -20.06 -15.74 26.35
CA GLN A 29 -20.42 -16.88 25.51
C GLN A 29 -19.27 -17.16 24.53
N SER A 30 -19.08 -18.43 24.16
CA SER A 30 -18.13 -18.77 23.09
C SER A 30 -18.61 -18.16 21.78
N MET A 31 -17.66 -17.65 20.98
CA MET A 31 -17.97 -17.16 19.65
C MET A 31 -18.48 -18.33 18.80
N HIS A 32 -19.60 -18.15 18.10
CA HIS A 32 -20.11 -19.17 17.19
C HIS A 32 -19.04 -19.55 16.16
N GLU A 33 -18.93 -20.84 15.87
CA GLU A 33 -18.00 -21.35 14.86
C GLU A 33 -18.31 -20.72 13.50
N PHE A 34 -17.41 -19.84 13.06
CA PHE A 34 -17.46 -19.22 11.75
C PHE A 34 -16.24 -19.67 10.94
N HIS A 35 -16.51 -20.47 9.91
CA HIS A 35 -15.48 -21.00 9.03
C HIS A 35 -15.94 -20.88 7.58
N ILE A 36 -15.07 -20.36 6.72
CA ILE A 36 -15.36 -20.33 5.28
C ILE A 36 -15.25 -21.76 4.72
N GLY A 37 -16.22 -22.17 3.91
CA GLY A 37 -16.18 -23.47 3.24
C GLY A 37 -15.01 -23.60 2.25
N ALA A 38 -14.40 -24.78 2.17
CA ALA A 38 -13.23 -25.05 1.32
C ALA A 38 -13.46 -24.70 -0.17
N LYS A 39 -14.69 -24.85 -0.68
CA LYS A 39 -15.06 -24.46 -2.05
C LYS A 39 -14.88 -22.97 -2.32
N ARG A 40 -15.22 -22.11 -1.34
CA ARG A 40 -15.05 -20.65 -1.48
C ARG A 40 -13.57 -20.27 -1.39
N LEU A 41 -12.81 -20.93 -0.50
CA LEU A 41 -11.36 -20.79 -0.42
C LEU A 41 -10.68 -21.18 -1.74
N ALA A 42 -11.13 -22.26 -2.38
CA ALA A 42 -10.61 -22.72 -3.67
C ALA A 42 -10.79 -21.69 -4.80
N VAL A 43 -11.98 -21.08 -4.90
CA VAL A 43 -12.25 -20.04 -5.91
C VAL A 43 -11.35 -18.82 -5.69
N MET A 44 -11.21 -18.38 -4.44
CA MET A 44 -10.34 -17.25 -4.13
C MET A 44 -8.85 -17.58 -4.37
N ALA A 45 -8.38 -18.79 -4.01
CA ALA A 45 -7.02 -19.25 -4.26
C ALA A 45 -6.70 -19.26 -5.77
N ALA A 46 -7.65 -19.71 -6.60
CA ALA A 46 -7.52 -19.63 -8.05
C ALA A 46 -7.38 -18.17 -8.53
N GLY A 47 -8.27 -17.28 -8.08
CA GLY A 47 -8.24 -15.86 -8.44
C GLY A 47 -6.94 -15.15 -8.03
N ILE A 48 -6.45 -15.44 -6.83
CA ILE A 48 -5.17 -14.91 -6.33
C ILE A 48 -4.02 -15.43 -7.19
N THR A 49 -4.03 -16.70 -7.57
CA THR A 49 -3.00 -17.27 -8.44
C THR A 49 -2.99 -16.62 -9.82
N LEU A 50 -4.17 -16.37 -10.41
CA LEU A 50 -4.28 -15.63 -11.68
C LEU A 50 -3.68 -14.22 -11.54
N SER A 51 -3.93 -13.53 -10.43
CA SER A 51 -3.35 -12.21 -10.18
C SER A 51 -1.82 -12.25 -10.02
N CYS A 52 -1.27 -13.28 -9.37
CA CYS A 52 0.17 -13.49 -9.27
C CYS A 52 0.81 -13.74 -10.64
N VAL A 53 0.19 -14.58 -11.47
CA VAL A 53 0.66 -14.85 -12.84
C VAL A 53 0.59 -13.57 -13.67
N PHE A 54 -0.52 -12.83 -13.61
CA PHE A 54 -0.65 -11.55 -14.31
C PHE A 54 0.45 -10.56 -13.89
N LEU A 55 0.68 -10.41 -12.59
CA LEU A 55 1.75 -9.55 -12.07
C LEU A 55 3.11 -10.00 -12.59
N PHE A 56 3.41 -11.30 -12.54
CA PHE A 56 4.68 -11.85 -13.00
C PHE A 56 4.92 -11.55 -14.48
N LEU A 57 3.94 -11.81 -15.35
CA LEU A 57 4.05 -11.53 -16.78
C LEU A 57 4.27 -10.04 -17.07
N LYS A 58 3.57 -9.16 -16.34
CA LYS A 58 3.74 -7.72 -16.47
C LYS A 58 5.04 -7.21 -15.87
N MET A 59 5.50 -7.78 -14.75
CA MET A 59 6.76 -7.38 -14.12
C MET A 59 7.94 -7.61 -15.05
N PHE A 60 7.98 -8.76 -15.73
CA PHE A 60 9.06 -9.12 -16.67
C PHE A 60 8.79 -8.70 -18.13
N ASN A 61 7.70 -7.97 -18.42
CA ASN A 61 7.32 -7.56 -19.77
C ASN A 61 7.37 -8.72 -20.81
N ILE A 62 6.96 -9.92 -20.40
CA ILE A 62 7.06 -11.11 -21.25
C ILE A 62 5.97 -11.06 -22.33
N LYS A 63 6.39 -11.00 -23.60
CA LYS A 63 5.47 -10.95 -24.76
C LYS A 63 5.16 -12.31 -25.38
N HIS A 64 5.83 -13.38 -24.94
CA HIS A 64 5.76 -14.67 -25.61
C HIS A 64 4.50 -15.47 -25.23
N LYS A 65 3.75 -15.95 -26.23
CA LYS A 65 2.44 -16.60 -26.04
C LYS A 65 2.47 -17.86 -25.16
N PHE A 66 3.59 -18.59 -25.14
CA PHE A 66 3.77 -19.78 -24.29
C PHE A 66 3.61 -19.48 -22.79
N PHE A 67 3.91 -18.26 -22.33
CA PHE A 67 3.75 -17.93 -20.92
C PHE A 67 2.28 -17.77 -20.49
N ASN A 68 1.33 -17.71 -21.44
CA ASN A 68 -0.10 -17.76 -21.11
C ASN A 68 -0.51 -19.12 -20.54
N TYR A 69 0.25 -20.20 -20.80
CA TYR A 69 -0.01 -21.50 -20.16
C TYR A 69 0.22 -21.46 -18.64
N LEU A 70 0.95 -20.48 -18.12
CA LEU A 70 1.15 -20.32 -16.67
C LEU A 70 -0.16 -20.02 -15.93
N TYR A 71 -1.18 -19.49 -16.59
CA TYR A 71 -2.51 -19.30 -15.99
C TYR A 71 -3.18 -20.62 -15.61
N LEU A 72 -2.79 -21.76 -16.22
CA LEU A 72 -3.28 -23.09 -15.82
C LEU A 72 -2.84 -23.47 -14.39
N ALA A 73 -1.83 -22.82 -13.82
CA ALA A 73 -1.43 -23.00 -12.43
C ALA A 73 -2.53 -22.64 -11.42
N ALA A 74 -3.58 -21.91 -11.83
CA ALA A 74 -4.74 -21.64 -10.99
C ALA A 74 -5.53 -22.91 -10.63
N VAL A 75 -5.49 -23.95 -11.47
CA VAL A 75 -6.20 -25.22 -11.25
C VAL A 75 -5.61 -26.00 -10.06
N PRO A 76 -4.31 -26.32 -10.01
CA PRO A 76 -3.73 -26.97 -8.84
C PRO A 76 -3.79 -26.08 -7.59
N ALA A 77 -3.69 -24.75 -7.74
CA ALA A 77 -3.83 -23.83 -6.62
C ALA A 77 -5.23 -23.90 -5.96
N ALA A 78 -6.29 -24.10 -6.74
CA ALA A 78 -7.65 -24.30 -6.24
C ALA A 78 -7.80 -25.61 -5.42
N ALA A 79 -6.95 -26.60 -5.63
CA ALA A 79 -6.97 -27.86 -4.89
C ALA A 79 -6.31 -27.76 -3.50
N VAL A 80 -5.37 -26.81 -3.31
CA VAL A 80 -4.59 -26.67 -2.06
C VAL A 80 -5.46 -26.48 -0.81
N PRO A 81 -6.54 -25.66 -0.81
CA PRO A 81 -7.40 -25.50 0.37
C PRO A 81 -8.11 -26.79 0.83
N PHE A 82 -8.26 -27.79 -0.04
CA PHE A 82 -8.86 -29.08 0.32
C PHE A 82 -7.89 -30.01 1.04
N VAL A 83 -6.58 -29.88 0.78
CA VAL A 83 -5.54 -30.74 1.38
C VAL A 83 -4.87 -30.06 2.56
N MET A 84 -4.53 -28.78 2.44
CA MET A 84 -3.71 -28.04 3.41
C MET A 84 -4.29 -26.65 3.71
N ARG A 85 -5.45 -26.62 4.36
CA ARG A 85 -6.20 -25.38 4.64
C ARG A 85 -5.37 -24.29 5.35
N ASN A 86 -4.69 -24.61 6.45
CA ASN A 86 -3.94 -23.62 7.23
C ASN A 86 -2.80 -22.97 6.42
N ILE A 87 -2.15 -23.72 5.53
CA ILE A 87 -1.13 -23.19 4.63
C ILE A 87 -1.78 -22.36 3.53
N ALA A 88 -2.92 -22.81 3.00
CA ALA A 88 -3.65 -22.07 1.98
C ALA A 88 -4.07 -20.68 2.48
N GLU A 89 -4.70 -20.59 3.65
CA GLU A 89 -5.16 -19.32 4.23
C GLU A 89 -4.02 -18.29 4.35
N LYS A 90 -2.88 -18.69 4.93
CA LYS A 90 -1.71 -17.79 5.12
C LYS A 90 -0.92 -17.55 3.84
N GLY A 91 -0.76 -18.57 3.02
CA GLY A 91 0.01 -18.51 1.78
C GLY A 91 -0.70 -17.68 0.71
N PHE A 92 -2.00 -17.91 0.50
CA PHE A 92 -2.77 -17.15 -0.47
C PHE A 92 -3.10 -15.74 0.03
N SER A 93 -3.29 -15.50 1.34
CA SER A 93 -3.37 -14.12 1.85
C SER A 93 -2.08 -13.35 1.63
N PHE A 94 -0.92 -13.97 1.89
CA PHE A 94 0.38 -13.36 1.54
C PHE A 94 0.50 -13.08 0.04
N ALA A 95 0.17 -14.06 -0.80
CA ALA A 95 0.21 -13.92 -2.25
C ALA A 95 -0.74 -12.81 -2.76
N ALA A 96 -1.95 -12.71 -2.21
CA ALA A 96 -2.92 -11.65 -2.52
C ALA A 96 -2.36 -10.28 -2.15
N ALA A 97 -1.78 -10.15 -0.95
CA ALA A 97 -1.24 -8.88 -0.49
C ALA A 97 -0.12 -8.37 -1.41
N VAL A 98 0.80 -9.25 -1.78
CA VAL A 98 1.91 -8.93 -2.68
C VAL A 98 1.42 -8.65 -4.11
N SER A 99 0.57 -9.53 -4.65
CA SER A 99 0.13 -9.45 -6.04
C SER A 99 -0.70 -8.21 -6.31
N PHE A 100 -1.72 -7.92 -5.51
CA PHE A 100 -2.57 -6.75 -5.70
C PHE A 100 -1.84 -5.43 -5.42
N SER A 101 -0.92 -5.39 -4.44
CA SER A 101 -0.04 -4.23 -4.27
C SER A 101 0.84 -4.04 -5.51
N GLY A 102 1.43 -5.12 -6.04
CA GLY A 102 2.26 -5.07 -7.24
C GLY A 102 1.47 -4.65 -8.49
N ILE A 103 0.21 -5.09 -8.64
CA ILE A 103 -0.65 -4.70 -9.76
C ILE A 103 -1.04 -3.22 -9.64
N ALA A 104 -1.34 -2.73 -8.43
CA ALA A 104 -1.59 -1.30 -8.21
C ALA A 104 -0.36 -0.45 -8.54
N ILE A 105 0.84 -0.94 -8.22
CA ILE A 105 2.13 -0.33 -8.58
C ILE A 105 2.32 -0.29 -10.10
N TYR A 106 2.13 -1.42 -10.77
CA TYR A 106 2.18 -1.51 -12.22
C TYR A 106 1.20 -0.51 -12.87
N PHE A 107 -0.02 -0.44 -12.35
CA PHE A 107 -1.07 0.43 -12.87
C PHE A 107 -0.66 1.91 -12.82
N PHE A 108 -0.29 2.45 -11.65
CA PHE A 108 0.10 3.86 -11.59
C PHE A 108 1.37 4.12 -12.38
N MET A 109 2.35 3.19 -12.36
CA MET A 109 3.62 3.37 -13.05
C MET A 109 3.43 3.47 -14.56
N MET A 110 2.58 2.61 -15.15
CA MET A 110 2.27 2.67 -16.58
C MET A 110 1.57 3.97 -16.97
N HIS A 111 0.65 4.47 -16.15
CA HIS A 111 -0.06 5.72 -16.43
C HIS A 111 0.85 6.94 -16.30
N ILE A 112 1.71 6.98 -15.27
CA ILE A 112 2.72 8.02 -15.11
C ILE A 112 3.74 7.99 -16.25
N LYS A 113 4.16 6.79 -16.70
CA LYS A 113 5.05 6.62 -17.86
C LYS A 113 4.43 7.19 -19.15
N LYS A 114 3.12 6.98 -19.38
CA LYS A 114 2.43 7.58 -20.53
C LYS A 114 2.52 9.11 -20.51
N ILE A 115 2.38 9.73 -19.33
CA ILE A 115 2.51 11.18 -19.17
C ILE A 115 3.97 11.61 -19.42
N PHE A 116 4.94 10.86 -18.90
CA PHE A 116 6.37 11.13 -19.09
C PHE A 116 6.82 11.13 -20.57
N ILE A 117 6.30 10.19 -21.36
CA ILE A 117 6.64 10.05 -22.80
C ILE A 117 5.84 11.02 -23.67
N SER A 118 4.65 11.42 -23.23
CA SER A 118 3.78 12.31 -24.00
C SER A 118 4.45 13.65 -24.31
N LYS A 119 4.31 14.12 -25.56
CA LYS A 119 4.75 15.47 -25.97
C LYS A 119 3.72 16.56 -25.63
N LYS A 120 2.54 16.18 -25.14
CA LYS A 120 1.45 17.11 -24.83
C LYS A 120 1.81 17.93 -23.58
N GLN A 121 1.59 19.24 -23.64
CA GLN A 121 1.63 20.07 -22.44
C GLN A 121 0.32 19.92 -21.69
N TYR A 122 0.39 19.47 -20.44
CA TYR A 122 -0.77 19.31 -19.56
C TYR A 122 -0.94 20.56 -18.70
N THR A 123 -2.19 20.98 -18.51
CA THR A 123 -2.52 22.03 -17.53
C THR A 123 -2.50 21.46 -16.12
N ASN A 124 -2.30 22.31 -15.10
CA ASN A 124 -2.30 21.86 -13.70
C ASN A 124 -3.61 21.15 -13.31
N VAL A 125 -4.75 21.64 -13.81
CA VAL A 125 -6.07 21.03 -13.57
C VAL A 125 -6.14 19.62 -14.19
N GLN A 126 -5.64 19.45 -15.41
CA GLN A 126 -5.56 18.13 -16.04
C GLN A 126 -4.67 17.18 -15.24
N LEU A 127 -3.52 17.65 -14.76
CA LEU A 127 -2.62 16.85 -13.92
C LEU A 127 -3.30 16.42 -12.62
N MET A 128 -4.07 17.31 -11.96
CA MET A 128 -4.85 16.96 -10.76
C MET A 128 -5.92 15.91 -11.04
N ILE A 129 -6.67 16.05 -12.15
CA ILE A 129 -7.70 15.07 -12.54
C ILE A 129 -7.07 13.71 -12.84
N TYR A 130 -6.01 13.67 -13.65
CA TYR A 130 -5.31 12.43 -13.97
C TYR A 130 -4.73 11.78 -12.70
N SER A 131 -4.12 12.56 -11.82
CA SER A 131 -3.59 12.06 -10.54
C SER A 131 -4.68 11.48 -9.65
N THR A 132 -5.84 12.13 -9.58
CA THR A 132 -7.00 11.65 -8.81
C THR A 132 -7.52 10.33 -9.35
N LEU A 133 -7.64 10.20 -10.68
CA LEU A 133 -8.06 8.96 -11.32
C LEU A 133 -7.05 7.83 -11.09
N ILE A 134 -5.76 8.12 -11.25
CA ILE A 134 -4.68 7.14 -11.01
C ILE A 134 -4.70 6.67 -9.55
N LEU A 135 -4.76 7.60 -8.59
CA LEU A 135 -4.80 7.28 -7.17
C LEU A 135 -6.03 6.44 -6.81
N THR A 136 -7.22 6.86 -7.25
CA THR A 136 -8.48 6.17 -6.93
C THR A 136 -8.48 4.75 -7.48
N ALA A 137 -8.04 4.57 -8.73
CA ALA A 137 -7.95 3.25 -9.35
C ALA A 137 -6.87 2.37 -8.67
N SER A 138 -5.71 2.91 -8.33
CA SER A 138 -4.68 2.17 -7.58
C SER A 138 -5.17 1.73 -6.21
N VAL A 139 -5.86 2.61 -5.47
CA VAL A 139 -6.44 2.28 -4.17
C VAL A 139 -7.56 1.24 -4.32
N ALA A 140 -8.40 1.33 -5.35
CA ALA A 140 -9.42 0.32 -5.63
C ALA A 140 -8.81 -1.07 -5.91
N ILE A 141 -7.71 -1.15 -6.67
CA ILE A 141 -6.97 -2.39 -6.90
C ILE A 141 -6.41 -2.94 -5.57
N SER A 142 -5.78 -2.08 -4.75
CA SER A 142 -5.27 -2.49 -3.44
C SER A 142 -6.39 -2.93 -2.49
N LEU A 143 -7.54 -2.26 -2.49
CA LEU A 143 -8.72 -2.64 -1.71
C LEU A 143 -9.28 -4.00 -2.13
N ALA A 144 -9.32 -4.32 -3.43
CA ALA A 144 -9.72 -5.65 -3.90
C ALA A 144 -8.81 -6.75 -3.32
N GLY A 145 -7.50 -6.51 -3.31
CA GLY A 145 -6.54 -7.40 -2.63
C GLY A 145 -6.76 -7.46 -1.11
N ALA A 146 -7.04 -6.33 -0.48
CA ALA A 146 -7.27 -6.22 0.95
C ALA A 146 -8.50 -7.04 1.39
N VAL A 147 -9.60 -6.96 0.64
CA VAL A 147 -10.81 -7.77 0.85
C VAL A 147 -10.54 -9.25 0.66
N LEU A 148 -9.72 -9.63 -0.32
CA LEU A 148 -9.34 -11.04 -0.52
C LEU A 148 -8.46 -11.57 0.62
N VAL A 149 -7.55 -10.74 1.15
CA VAL A 149 -6.73 -11.10 2.33
C VAL A 149 -7.61 -11.32 3.55
N ASP A 150 -8.52 -10.39 3.81
CA ASP A 150 -9.45 -10.45 4.93
C ASP A 150 -10.40 -11.66 4.80
N ALA A 151 -10.96 -11.88 3.60
CA ALA A 151 -11.78 -13.06 3.32
C ALA A 151 -10.99 -14.38 3.42
N MET A 152 -9.71 -14.44 3.04
CA MET A 152 -8.90 -15.66 3.24
C MET A 152 -8.68 -16.01 4.71
N LEU A 153 -8.69 -15.00 5.58
CA LEU A 153 -8.40 -15.16 7.00
C LEU A 153 -9.65 -14.99 7.88
N ALA A 154 -10.86 -14.98 7.30
CA ALA A 154 -12.09 -14.84 8.07
C ALA A 154 -12.47 -16.19 8.73
N ASP A 155 -11.82 -16.45 9.86
CA ASP A 155 -11.98 -17.66 10.67
C ASP A 155 -11.87 -17.27 12.15
N VAL A 156 -12.63 -17.93 13.03
CA VAL A 156 -12.68 -17.60 14.47
C VAL A 156 -11.29 -17.62 15.10
N LYS A 157 -10.41 -18.52 14.65
CA LYS A 157 -9.02 -18.60 15.14
C LYS A 157 -8.20 -17.34 14.91
N TYR A 158 -8.48 -16.60 13.84
CA TYR A 158 -7.79 -15.35 13.55
C TYR A 158 -8.48 -14.15 14.21
N PHE A 159 -9.81 -14.19 14.37
CA PHE A 159 -10.55 -13.15 15.11
C PHE A 159 -10.19 -13.14 16.60
N LEU A 160 -9.99 -14.32 17.20
CA LEU A 160 -9.59 -14.48 18.59
C LEU A 160 -8.06 -14.41 18.80
N GLU A 161 -7.28 -14.06 17.78
CA GLU A 161 -5.81 -14.03 17.79
C GLU A 161 -5.14 -15.34 18.27
N MET A 162 -5.85 -16.47 18.24
CA MET A 162 -5.28 -17.80 18.49
C MET A 162 -4.24 -18.18 17.43
N ASP A 163 -4.40 -17.62 16.23
CA ASP A 163 -3.40 -17.68 15.16
C ASP A 163 -3.20 -16.27 14.56
N ILE A 164 -1.96 -15.93 14.21
CA ILE A 164 -1.58 -14.61 13.71
C ILE A 164 -0.96 -14.74 12.33
N PHE A 165 -1.33 -13.83 11.43
CA PHE A 165 -0.70 -13.72 10.12
C PHE A 165 0.74 -13.17 10.27
N ARG A 166 1.72 -14.07 10.43
CA ARG A 166 3.15 -13.73 10.60
C ARG A 166 3.80 -13.11 9.35
N GLY A 167 3.19 -13.29 8.17
CA GLY A 167 3.72 -12.83 6.88
C GLY A 167 3.50 -11.34 6.57
N VAL A 168 2.77 -10.60 7.40
CA VAL A 168 2.40 -9.19 7.17
C VAL A 168 3.60 -8.30 6.86
N LYS A 169 4.68 -8.42 7.64
CA LYS A 169 5.87 -7.57 7.47
C LYS A 169 6.52 -7.78 6.11
N PHE A 170 6.69 -9.04 5.69
CA PHE A 170 7.23 -9.37 4.38
C PHE A 170 6.30 -8.93 3.26
N ALA A 171 4.98 -9.07 3.43
CA ALA A 171 3.99 -8.64 2.45
C ALA A 171 3.99 -7.12 2.23
N GLN A 172 4.41 -6.33 3.22
CA GLN A 172 4.58 -4.89 3.08
C GLN A 172 5.89 -4.51 2.38
N ILE A 173 6.97 -5.27 2.59
CA ILE A 173 8.30 -4.95 2.06
C ILE A 173 8.43 -5.37 0.59
N LEU A 174 7.89 -6.54 0.23
CA LEU A 174 8.08 -7.15 -1.08
C LEU A 174 7.57 -6.27 -2.25
N PRO A 175 6.44 -5.54 -2.14
CA PRO A 175 5.99 -4.61 -3.17
C PRO A 175 7.02 -3.52 -3.53
N PHE A 176 7.91 -3.10 -2.62
CA PHE A 176 9.00 -2.18 -2.96
C PHE A 176 10.04 -2.82 -3.88
N GLY A 177 10.34 -4.10 -3.68
CA GLY A 177 11.18 -4.88 -4.59
C GLY A 177 10.55 -4.99 -5.99
N VAL A 178 9.25 -5.27 -6.05
CA VAL A 178 8.47 -5.27 -7.30
C VAL A 178 8.52 -3.90 -7.98
N PHE A 179 8.35 -2.81 -7.21
CA PHE A 179 8.47 -1.44 -7.71
C PHE A 179 9.85 -1.18 -8.33
N LEU A 180 10.94 -1.48 -7.60
CA LEU A 180 12.31 -1.25 -8.08
C LEU A 180 12.56 -2.01 -9.38
N MET A 181 12.16 -3.26 -9.44
CA MET A 181 12.30 -4.10 -10.62
C MET A 181 11.52 -3.53 -11.82
N MET A 182 10.25 -3.16 -11.63
CA MET A 182 9.45 -2.54 -12.69
C MET A 182 9.99 -1.18 -13.11
N PHE A 183 10.50 -0.37 -12.18
CA PHE A 183 11.07 0.94 -12.49
C PHE A 183 12.30 0.79 -13.40
N LEU A 184 13.18 -0.18 -13.12
CA LEU A 184 14.33 -0.50 -13.97
C LEU A 184 13.88 -0.92 -15.38
N ILE A 185 12.94 -1.86 -15.48
CA ILE A 185 12.47 -2.41 -16.76
C ILE A 185 11.73 -1.39 -17.61
N TYR A 186 10.89 -0.55 -17.00
CA TYR A 186 9.99 0.33 -17.74
C TYR A 186 10.46 1.77 -17.84
N PHE A 187 11.16 2.33 -16.86
CA PHE A 187 11.60 3.73 -16.89
C PHE A 187 13.06 3.89 -17.32
N MET A 188 13.93 2.94 -16.97
CA MET A 188 15.38 3.07 -17.22
C MET A 188 15.86 2.33 -18.46
N ASN A 189 15.20 1.25 -18.85
CA ASN A 189 15.56 0.52 -20.06
C ASN A 189 15.01 1.22 -21.32
N ASN A 190 15.90 1.78 -22.14
CA ASN A 190 15.56 2.41 -23.43
C ASN A 190 15.46 1.40 -24.59
N GLU A 191 16.00 0.18 -24.44
CA GLU A 191 16.03 -0.83 -25.51
C GLU A 191 15.03 -1.95 -25.23
N GLN A 192 14.18 -2.27 -26.21
CA GLN A 192 13.14 -3.30 -26.09
C GLN A 192 13.70 -4.73 -26.19
N GLU A 193 14.90 -4.99 -25.68
CA GLU A 193 15.51 -6.34 -25.66
C GLU A 193 15.14 -7.14 -24.40
N ASP A 194 15.33 -8.46 -24.50
CA ASP A 194 14.92 -9.48 -23.54
C ASP A 194 15.15 -9.09 -22.07
N SER A 195 14.07 -9.20 -21.29
CA SER A 195 13.89 -8.54 -20.01
C SER A 195 14.87 -8.96 -18.92
N VAL A 196 15.29 -10.23 -18.87
CA VAL A 196 16.22 -10.70 -17.81
C VAL A 196 17.65 -10.24 -18.08
N LYS A 197 18.14 -10.37 -19.32
CA LYS A 197 19.47 -9.89 -19.71
C LYS A 197 19.56 -8.37 -19.64
N SER A 198 18.48 -7.67 -20.02
CA SER A 198 18.39 -6.22 -19.91
C SER A 198 18.42 -5.72 -18.46
N VAL A 199 17.72 -6.38 -17.52
CA VAL A 199 17.79 -6.01 -16.10
C VAL A 199 19.20 -6.14 -15.55
N VAL A 200 19.89 -7.25 -15.85
CA VAL A 200 21.27 -7.46 -15.42
C VAL A 200 22.20 -6.41 -16.04
N ASN A 201 22.10 -6.18 -17.36
CA ASN A 201 22.98 -5.25 -18.07
C ASN A 201 22.72 -3.79 -17.66
N THR A 202 21.47 -3.41 -17.40
CA THR A 202 21.09 -2.08 -16.89
C THR A 202 21.56 -1.89 -15.45
N THR A 203 21.45 -2.92 -14.61
CA THR A 203 21.96 -2.88 -13.23
C THR A 203 23.48 -2.71 -13.22
N ILE A 204 24.21 -3.44 -14.08
CA ILE A 204 25.66 -3.30 -14.25
C ILE A 204 26.01 -1.90 -14.79
N LYS A 205 25.28 -1.36 -15.77
CA LYS A 205 25.48 0.02 -16.27
C LYS A 205 25.24 1.09 -15.20
N ILE A 206 24.28 0.89 -14.30
CA ILE A 206 24.02 1.81 -13.17
C ILE A 206 25.12 1.71 -12.14
N LEU A 207 25.57 0.49 -11.82
CA LEU A 207 26.64 0.24 -10.85
C LEU A 207 27.99 0.79 -11.35
N ASN A 208 28.22 0.74 -12.68
CA ASN A 208 29.41 1.30 -13.34
C ASN A 208 29.26 2.78 -13.72
N LYS A 209 28.10 3.41 -13.49
CA LYS A 209 27.96 4.85 -13.66
C LYS A 209 28.64 5.52 -12.47
N GLU A 210 29.34 6.62 -12.67
CA GLU A 210 29.90 7.40 -11.56
C GLU A 210 28.78 7.83 -10.61
N ILE A 211 28.60 7.07 -9.52
CA ILE A 211 27.62 7.36 -8.49
C ILE A 211 28.16 8.57 -7.73
N LYS A 212 27.67 9.76 -8.07
CA LYS A 212 27.93 10.98 -7.29
C LYS A 212 27.53 10.72 -5.83
N ILE A 213 28.39 11.13 -4.89
CA ILE A 213 28.24 10.92 -3.43
C ILE A 213 26.83 11.25 -2.91
N TYR A 214 26.14 12.22 -3.53
CA TYR A 214 24.77 12.61 -3.21
C TYR A 214 23.74 11.45 -3.32
N TYR A 215 23.89 10.52 -4.27
CA TYR A 215 23.01 9.34 -4.38
C TYR A 215 23.20 8.36 -3.21
N GLY A 216 24.43 8.22 -2.71
CA GLY A 216 24.73 7.41 -1.53
C GLY A 216 24.13 7.99 -0.25
N ILE A 217 24.16 9.32 -0.11
CA ILE A 217 23.51 10.02 1.02
C ILE A 217 22.00 9.82 1.00
N ILE A 218 21.35 9.98 -0.16
CA ILE A 218 19.90 9.76 -0.30
C ILE A 218 19.54 8.29 -0.04
N ALA A 219 20.31 7.33 -0.54
CA ALA A 219 20.09 5.91 -0.28
C ALA A 219 20.23 5.59 1.21
N GLY A 220 21.21 6.18 1.90
CA GLY A 220 21.37 6.08 3.35
C GLY A 220 20.17 6.63 4.11
N ILE A 221 19.67 7.82 3.74
CA ILE A 221 18.47 8.42 4.34
C ILE A 221 17.24 7.54 4.11
N LEU A 222 17.05 7.02 2.89
CA LEU A 222 15.95 6.11 2.56
C LEU A 222 16.05 4.78 3.33
N ALA A 223 17.26 4.25 3.52
CA ALA A 223 17.48 3.04 4.31
C ALA A 223 17.16 3.26 5.79
N VAL A 224 17.56 4.39 6.36
CA VAL A 224 17.22 4.77 7.74
C VAL A 224 15.72 5.01 7.89
N ALA A 225 15.10 5.74 6.96
CA ALA A 225 13.66 5.95 6.97
C ALA A 225 12.88 4.63 6.80
N GLY A 226 13.36 3.73 5.94
CA GLY A 226 12.82 2.38 5.77
C GLY A 226 12.97 1.52 7.02
N TYR A 227 14.12 1.59 7.70
CA TYR A 227 14.36 0.91 8.97
C TYR A 227 13.44 1.43 10.08
N ILE A 228 13.27 2.75 10.19
CA ILE A 228 12.32 3.38 11.14
C ILE A 228 10.88 2.98 10.79
N TYR A 229 10.53 2.89 9.51
CA TYR A 229 9.22 2.45 9.06
C TYR A 229 8.94 0.99 9.44
N ILE A 230 9.88 0.07 9.16
CA ILE A 230 9.76 -1.36 9.46
C ILE A 230 9.75 -1.62 10.97
N SER A 231 10.55 -0.88 11.72
CA SER A 231 10.54 -0.97 13.19
C SER A 231 9.20 -0.49 13.74
N ARG A 232 8.65 0.64 13.25
CA ARG A 232 7.32 1.16 13.64
C ARG A 232 6.11 0.36 13.16
N THR A 233 6.23 -0.57 12.21
CA THR A 233 5.12 -1.45 11.77
C THR A 233 4.98 -2.74 12.57
N GLY A 234 5.51 -2.80 13.81
CA GLY A 234 5.34 -3.90 14.77
C GLY A 234 4.33 -3.62 15.89
N HIS A 235 3.86 -4.69 16.55
CA HIS A 235 2.91 -4.61 17.68
C HIS A 235 3.52 -4.07 18.99
N GLU A 236 4.83 -3.85 19.04
CA GLU A 236 5.53 -3.27 20.19
C GLU A 236 6.61 -2.35 19.65
N THR A 237 6.45 -1.03 19.81
CA THR A 237 7.54 -0.08 19.56
C THR A 237 7.71 0.87 20.72
N ASN A 238 8.93 0.87 21.28
CA ASN A 238 9.41 1.78 22.33
C ASN A 238 9.62 3.23 21.85
N ILE A 239 9.04 3.63 20.72
CA ILE A 239 9.22 4.97 20.16
C ILE A 239 7.96 5.79 20.48
N GLN A 240 8.04 6.61 21.52
CA GLN A 240 6.94 7.46 21.95
C GLN A 240 6.54 8.42 20.80
N PRO A 241 5.24 8.54 20.49
CA PRO A 241 4.75 9.51 19.51
C PRO A 241 5.04 10.94 19.99
N SER A 242 5.40 11.83 19.05
CA SER A 242 5.60 13.25 19.34
C SER A 242 4.30 13.91 19.83
N ASN A 243 4.39 14.95 20.66
CA ASN A 243 3.21 15.69 21.17
C ASN A 243 2.29 16.21 20.05
N ILE A 244 2.84 16.59 18.89
CA ILE A 244 2.06 17.03 17.72
C ILE A 244 1.33 15.84 17.05
N GLU A 245 1.95 14.66 17.04
CA GLU A 245 1.32 13.42 16.61
C GLU A 245 0.16 13.07 17.56
N MET A 246 0.33 13.26 18.87
CA MET A 246 -0.71 13.04 19.88
C MET A 246 -1.92 13.99 19.73
N ILE A 247 -1.68 15.28 19.46
CA ILE A 247 -2.75 16.27 19.26
C ILE A 247 -3.54 15.99 17.98
N SER A 248 -2.85 15.71 16.87
CA SER A 248 -3.52 15.32 15.62
C SER A 248 -4.30 14.01 15.77
N ARG A 249 -3.77 13.06 16.56
CA ARG A 249 -4.48 11.82 16.93
C ARG A 249 -5.80 12.09 17.64
N ASN A 250 -5.78 12.93 18.67
CA ASN A 250 -6.99 13.25 19.45
C ASN A 250 -8.01 14.02 18.62
N PHE A 251 -7.58 14.95 17.76
CA PHE A 251 -8.48 15.66 16.86
C PHE A 251 -9.14 14.74 15.83
N MET A 252 -8.38 13.80 15.25
CA MET A 252 -8.92 12.83 14.30
C MET A 252 -9.85 11.82 14.97
N GLU A 253 -9.57 11.38 16.19
CA GLU A 253 -10.46 10.48 16.95
C GLU A 253 -11.76 11.18 17.39
N TYR A 254 -11.74 12.50 17.57
CA TYR A 254 -12.91 13.30 17.91
C TYR A 254 -13.81 13.64 16.71
N VAL A 255 -13.23 13.87 15.52
CA VAL A 255 -13.95 14.34 14.33
C VAL A 255 -14.33 13.20 13.37
N LEU A 256 -13.59 12.09 13.35
CA LEU A 256 -13.74 11.03 12.35
C LEU A 256 -14.19 9.71 12.98
N LEU A 257 -15.17 9.07 12.35
CA LEU A 257 -15.70 7.76 12.75
C LEU A 257 -14.62 6.66 12.83
N ALA A 258 -13.54 6.80 12.04
CA ALA A 258 -12.38 5.93 12.14
C ALA A 258 -11.10 6.70 11.80
N ARG A 259 -10.09 6.61 12.68
CA ARG A 259 -8.80 7.28 12.51
C ARG A 259 -8.09 6.83 11.21
N PRO A 260 -7.84 7.72 10.24
CA PRO A 260 -7.07 7.39 9.05
C PRO A 260 -5.58 7.18 9.41
N ARG A 261 -4.89 6.26 8.73
CA ARG A 261 -3.46 6.08 8.90
C ARG A 261 -2.73 7.31 8.35
N THR A 262 -2.06 8.07 9.22
CA THR A 262 -1.35 9.32 8.90
C THR A 262 -0.38 9.19 7.73
N LYS A 263 0.32 8.06 7.64
CA LYS A 263 1.25 7.77 6.53
C LYS A 263 0.58 7.66 5.16
N GLU A 264 -0.68 7.26 5.08
CA GLU A 264 -1.39 7.08 3.80
C GLU A 264 -1.77 8.44 3.20
N PHE A 265 -2.45 9.29 3.97
CA PHE A 265 -2.95 10.56 3.47
C PHE A 265 -1.91 11.69 3.45
N LEU A 266 -0.88 11.67 4.32
CA LEU A 266 0.15 12.73 4.34
C LEU A 266 1.25 12.50 3.30
N ILE A 267 1.65 11.25 3.07
CA ILE A 267 2.85 10.94 2.30
C ILE A 267 2.50 10.12 1.07
N ALA A 268 1.87 8.96 1.25
CA ALA A 268 1.73 8.02 0.14
C ALA A 268 0.78 8.53 -0.96
N PHE A 269 -0.43 8.98 -0.62
CA PHE A 269 -1.40 9.41 -1.63
C PHE A 269 -1.02 10.74 -2.33
N PRO A 270 -0.57 11.79 -1.60
CA PRO A 270 -0.11 13.02 -2.25
C PRO A 270 1.12 12.79 -3.15
N SER A 271 1.94 11.77 -2.86
CA SER A 271 3.10 11.48 -3.69
C SER A 271 2.74 11.03 -5.12
N ILE A 272 1.54 10.46 -5.36
CA ILE A 272 1.09 10.16 -6.74
C ILE A 272 0.94 11.45 -7.55
N PHE A 273 0.39 12.49 -6.94
CA PHE A 273 0.25 13.81 -7.57
C PHE A 273 1.62 14.43 -7.86
N ALA A 274 2.54 14.33 -6.91
CA ALA A 274 3.92 14.77 -7.08
C ALA A 274 4.64 14.01 -8.22
N ALA A 275 4.42 12.70 -8.32
CA ALA A 275 4.98 11.84 -9.37
C ALA A 275 4.43 12.20 -10.76
N VAL A 276 3.12 12.42 -10.88
CA VAL A 276 2.48 12.86 -12.13
C VAL A 276 2.99 14.25 -12.55
N TYR A 277 3.12 15.18 -11.61
CA TYR A 277 3.68 16.51 -11.89
C TYR A 277 5.14 16.40 -12.35
N ALA A 278 5.99 15.67 -11.62
CA ALA A 278 7.39 15.44 -11.98
C ALA A 278 7.55 14.76 -13.35
N ALA A 279 6.65 13.83 -13.67
CA ALA A 279 6.63 13.14 -14.96
C ALA A 279 6.31 14.11 -16.10
N SER A 280 5.36 15.04 -15.89
CA SER A 280 5.03 16.07 -16.89
C SER A 280 6.21 17.00 -17.19
N LYS A 281 7.11 17.19 -16.23
CA LYS A 281 8.36 17.97 -16.36
C LYS A 281 9.56 17.13 -16.80
N LYS A 282 9.36 15.86 -17.17
CA LYS A 282 10.37 14.92 -17.66
C LYS A 282 11.55 14.68 -16.71
N SER A 283 11.35 14.85 -15.40
CA SER A 283 12.40 14.51 -14.42
C SER A 283 12.27 13.06 -13.97
N ILE A 284 13.16 12.20 -14.47
CA ILE A 284 13.18 10.77 -14.13
C ILE A 284 13.40 10.53 -12.64
N PHE A 285 14.30 11.30 -12.02
CA PHE A 285 14.70 11.12 -10.62
C PHE A 285 13.55 11.43 -9.66
N TYR A 286 12.93 12.61 -9.79
CA TYR A 286 11.80 12.99 -8.94
C TYR A 286 10.57 12.10 -9.17
N THR A 287 10.33 11.71 -10.42
CA THR A 287 9.24 10.77 -10.75
C THR A 287 9.44 9.43 -10.04
N GLY A 288 10.65 8.85 -10.10
CA GLY A 288 10.99 7.60 -9.41
C GLY A 288 10.85 7.70 -7.89
N LEU A 289 11.36 8.78 -7.28
CA LEU A 289 11.29 8.99 -5.83
C LEU A 289 9.85 9.08 -5.33
N PHE A 290 9.01 9.87 -6.00
CA PHE A 290 7.61 10.02 -5.61
C PHE A 290 6.81 8.74 -5.87
N MET A 291 7.07 8.01 -6.95
CA MET A 291 6.44 6.70 -7.17
C MET A 291 6.82 5.66 -6.11
N LEU A 292 8.07 5.68 -5.63
CA LEU A 292 8.49 4.81 -4.51
C LEU A 292 7.72 5.14 -3.24
N ALA A 293 7.55 6.44 -2.94
CA ALA A 293 6.72 6.88 -1.81
C ALA A 293 5.25 6.46 -1.99
N SER A 294 4.74 6.46 -3.22
CA SER A 294 3.37 6.02 -3.53
C SER A 294 3.16 4.52 -3.30
N ALA A 295 4.19 3.70 -3.52
CA ALA A 295 4.16 2.25 -3.26
C ALA A 295 3.95 1.90 -1.77
N ILE A 296 4.26 2.83 -0.85
CA ILE A 296 3.94 2.68 0.58
C ILE A 296 2.42 2.66 0.78
N GLY A 297 1.68 3.43 0.00
CA GLY A 297 0.22 3.55 0.11
C GLY A 297 -0.49 2.26 -0.27
N THR A 298 -0.07 1.62 -1.36
CA THR A 298 -0.71 0.39 -1.86
C THR A 298 -0.54 -0.78 -0.87
N SER A 299 0.65 -0.91 -0.26
CA SER A 299 0.91 -1.94 0.75
C SER A 299 0.25 -1.61 2.10
N SER A 300 0.17 -0.32 2.47
CA SER A 300 -0.48 0.12 3.71
C SER A 300 -2.00 -0.09 3.68
N VAL A 301 -2.65 0.15 2.54
CA VAL A 301 -4.08 -0.12 2.36
C VAL A 301 -4.38 -1.59 2.64
N ILE A 302 -3.62 -2.52 2.05
CA ILE A 302 -3.82 -3.95 2.28
C ILE A 302 -3.54 -4.33 3.73
N ASN A 303 -2.47 -3.77 4.31
CA ASN A 303 -2.15 -4.00 5.72
C ASN A 303 -3.27 -3.55 6.66
N THR A 304 -4.05 -2.53 6.29
CA THR A 304 -5.19 -2.08 7.09
C THR A 304 -6.21 -3.18 7.33
N PHE A 305 -6.40 -4.07 6.35
CA PHE A 305 -7.31 -5.20 6.41
C PHE A 305 -6.65 -6.49 6.91
N SER A 306 -5.31 -6.54 7.01
CA SER A 306 -4.60 -7.68 7.61
C SER A 306 -4.76 -7.74 9.15
N HIS A 307 -5.29 -6.69 9.78
CA HIS A 307 -5.60 -6.68 11.21
C HIS A 307 -7.07 -7.07 11.45
N LEU A 308 -7.31 -8.37 11.53
CA LEU A 308 -8.64 -9.00 11.49
C LEU A 308 -9.53 -8.70 12.71
N ARG A 309 -8.95 -8.14 13.77
CA ARG A 309 -9.67 -7.68 14.97
C ARG A 309 -10.55 -6.46 14.73
N THR A 310 -10.27 -5.66 13.71
CA THR A 310 -11.07 -4.45 13.42
C THR A 310 -12.18 -4.78 12.44
N PRO A 311 -13.45 -4.42 12.75
CA PRO A 311 -14.56 -4.57 11.82
C PRO A 311 -14.25 -4.02 10.43
N ILE A 312 -14.62 -4.79 9.40
CA ILE A 312 -14.34 -4.49 8.00
C ILE A 312 -14.82 -3.09 7.61
N TYR A 313 -16.03 -2.70 8.07
CA TYR A 313 -16.60 -1.38 7.76
C TYR A 313 -15.73 -0.22 8.28
N LEU A 314 -15.08 -0.38 9.45
CA LEU A 314 -14.17 0.62 9.99
C LEU A 314 -12.90 0.70 9.12
N SER A 315 -12.36 -0.44 8.70
CA SER A 315 -11.20 -0.48 7.80
C SER A 315 -11.48 0.22 6.47
N PHE A 316 -12.67 -0.01 5.88
CA PHE A 316 -13.12 0.72 4.69
C PHE A 316 -13.24 2.23 4.93
N ALA A 317 -13.89 2.64 6.02
CA ALA A 317 -14.04 4.05 6.37
C ALA A 317 -12.68 4.74 6.50
N ARG A 318 -11.70 4.09 7.17
CA ARG A 318 -10.32 4.63 7.30
C ARG A 318 -9.67 4.87 5.95
N THR A 319 -9.76 3.91 5.03
CA THR A 319 -9.14 4.03 3.70
C THR A 319 -9.84 5.09 2.84
N LEU A 320 -11.17 5.19 2.88
CA LEU A 320 -11.92 6.21 2.14
C LEU A 320 -11.64 7.63 2.66
N ILE A 321 -11.59 7.80 3.97
CA ILE A 321 -11.23 9.07 4.60
C ILE A 321 -9.79 9.44 4.22
N ALA A 322 -8.85 8.49 4.31
CA ALA A 322 -7.46 8.72 3.93
C ALA A 322 -7.34 9.09 2.44
N LEU A 323 -8.11 8.45 1.55
CA LEU A 323 -8.17 8.77 0.13
C LEU A 323 -8.65 10.22 -0.10
N GLY A 324 -9.74 10.63 0.55
CA GLY A 324 -10.29 11.98 0.46
C GLY A 324 -9.27 13.05 0.88
N PHE A 325 -8.66 12.91 2.06
CA PHE A 325 -7.61 13.82 2.51
C PHE A 325 -6.38 13.79 1.60
N GLY A 326 -5.98 12.60 1.11
CA GLY A 326 -4.87 12.44 0.19
C GLY A 326 -5.07 13.18 -1.14
N ILE A 327 -6.29 13.21 -1.67
CA ILE A 327 -6.64 13.96 -2.89
C ILE A 327 -6.53 15.47 -2.63
N ILE A 328 -7.08 15.97 -1.52
CA ILE A 328 -7.03 17.39 -1.16
C ILE A 328 -5.58 17.87 -1.02
N ILE A 329 -4.78 17.14 -0.23
CA ILE A 329 -3.36 17.45 -0.02
C ILE A 329 -2.58 17.31 -1.33
N GLY A 330 -2.87 16.29 -2.15
CA GLY A 330 -2.27 16.10 -3.46
C GLY A 330 -2.52 17.27 -4.42
N CYS A 331 -3.75 17.79 -4.46
CA CYS A 331 -4.08 18.99 -5.24
C CYS A 331 -3.29 20.21 -4.77
N ILE A 332 -3.23 20.47 -3.46
CA ILE A 332 -2.43 21.56 -2.88
C ILE A 332 -0.95 21.40 -3.28
N LEU A 333 -0.43 20.19 -3.20
CA LEU A 333 0.95 19.87 -3.53
C LEU A 333 1.28 20.20 -5.00
N VAL A 334 0.38 19.91 -5.96
CA VAL A 334 0.58 20.30 -7.37
C VAL A 334 0.67 21.82 -7.53
N VAL A 335 -0.17 22.59 -6.82
CA VAL A 335 -0.12 24.07 -6.88
C VAL A 335 1.21 24.58 -6.32
N VAL A 336 1.65 24.04 -5.18
CA VAL A 336 2.92 24.42 -4.55
C VAL A 336 4.10 24.07 -5.45
N LEU A 337 4.12 22.87 -6.04
CA LEU A 337 5.17 22.47 -6.98
C LEU A 337 5.21 23.37 -8.23
N ASP A 338 4.05 23.77 -8.76
CA ASP A 338 4.01 24.69 -9.89
C ASP A 338 4.51 26.09 -9.54
N TRP A 339 4.18 26.59 -8.35
CA TRP A 339 4.68 27.86 -7.86
C TRP A 339 6.20 27.83 -7.65
N LEU A 340 6.73 26.78 -7.01
CA LEU A 340 8.16 26.59 -6.82
C LEU A 340 8.92 26.48 -8.15
N ASN A 341 8.35 25.80 -9.13
CA ASN A 341 8.96 25.67 -10.45
C ASN A 341 9.04 27.04 -11.17
N LYS A 342 7.97 27.83 -11.12
CA LYS A 342 7.99 29.20 -11.67
C LYS A 342 9.00 30.11 -10.98
N LEU A 343 9.15 29.99 -9.66
CA LEU A 343 10.18 30.72 -8.92
C LEU A 343 11.59 30.29 -9.34
N PHE A 344 11.82 28.99 -9.50
CA PHE A 344 13.11 28.45 -9.90
C PHE A 344 13.51 28.96 -11.30
N VAL A 345 12.57 28.94 -12.26
CA VAL A 345 12.81 29.49 -13.61
C VAL A 345 13.11 30.99 -13.56
N LYS A 346 12.33 31.78 -12.80
CA LYS A 346 12.58 33.23 -12.64
C LYS A 346 13.94 33.54 -11.99
N LEU A 347 14.36 32.74 -11.01
CA LEU A 347 15.67 32.89 -10.37
C LEU A 347 16.81 32.54 -11.33
N GLN A 348 16.63 31.50 -12.15
CA GLN A 348 17.61 31.11 -13.15
C GLN A 348 17.73 32.15 -14.28
N GLU A 349 16.63 32.82 -14.65
CA GLU A 349 16.63 33.95 -15.60
C GLU A 349 17.26 35.22 -15.02
N ARG A 350 17.26 35.41 -13.69
CA ARG A 350 17.94 36.53 -13.02
C ARG A 350 19.43 36.30 -12.75
N LEU A 351 19.85 35.03 -12.74
CA LEU A 351 21.25 34.63 -12.52
C LEU A 351 22.04 34.45 -13.83
N LYS A 352 21.34 34.40 -14.97
CA LYS A 352 21.91 34.60 -16.31
C LYS A 352 21.91 36.08 -16.64
#